data_AF-A0A954CT82-F1
#
_entry.id   AF-A0A954CT82-F1
#
_cell.length_a   1.000
_cell.length_b   1.000
_cell.length_c   1.000
_cell.angle_alpha   90.00
_cell.angle_beta   90.00
_cell.angle_gamma   90.00
#
_symmetry.space_group_name_H-M   'P 1'
#
loop_
_entity.id
_entity.type
_entity.pdbx_description
1 polymer ?
#
loop_
_entity_poly.entity_id
_entity_poly.type
_entity_poly.pdbx_seq_one_letter_code
_entity_poly.pdbx_strand_id
1 'polypeptide(L)' 'IPFYRLKEAMRDIPALQTAPVTTLHPKDVWSCLRLKLWDEVERRMLTWREAREAMRARALA' A
#
# COMPACT_ATOMS: atom_id res chain seq x y z
N ILE A 1 18.96 -8.70 -0.32
CA ILE A 1 18.96 -9.98 0.44
C ILE A 1 18.73 -11.10 -0.55
N PRO A 2 19.60 -12.11 -0.66
CA PRO A 2 19.31 -13.27 -1.50
C PRO A 2 18.06 -14.00 -1.00
N PHE A 3 17.23 -14.50 -1.92
CA PHE A 3 15.93 -15.12 -1.58
C PHE A 3 16.02 -16.36 -0.68
N TYR A 4 17.20 -16.96 -0.50
CA TYR A 4 17.39 -18.12 0.39
C TYR A 4 17.16 -17.80 1.88
N ARG A 5 17.20 -16.51 2.29
CA ARG A 5 16.87 -16.07 3.66
C ARG A 5 15.49 -15.41 3.77
N LEU A 6 14.67 -15.50 2.73
CA LEU A 6 13.40 -14.76 2.71
C LEU A 6 12.44 -15.23 3.80
N LYS A 7 12.40 -16.53 4.08
CA LYS A 7 11.48 -17.08 5.10
C LYS A 7 11.85 -16.60 6.50
N GLU A 8 13.14 -16.56 6.80
CA GLU A 8 13.70 -16.04 8.04
C GLU A 8 13.41 -14.54 8.15
N ALA A 9 13.73 -13.77 7.11
CA ALA A 9 13.46 -12.32 7.08
C ALA A 9 11.96 -12.00 7.23
N MET A 10 11.06 -12.78 6.62
CA MET A 10 9.62 -12.59 6.78
C MET A 10 9.14 -12.91 8.19
N ARG A 11 9.66 -13.98 8.81
CA ARG A 11 9.32 -14.38 10.19
C ARG A 11 9.77 -13.34 11.21
N ASP A 12 10.93 -12.73 10.98
CA ASP A 12 11.54 -11.77 11.90
C ASP A 12 10.85 -10.40 11.88
N ILE A 13 9.90 -10.14 10.97
CA ILE A 13 9.13 -8.91 10.91
C ILE A 13 7.70 -9.17 11.43
N PRO A 14 7.37 -8.75 12.69
CA PRO A 14 6.07 -9.02 13.30
C PRO A 14 4.88 -8.48 12.49
N ALA A 15 5.05 -7.31 11.86
CA ALA A 15 4.03 -6.68 11.03
C ALA A 15 3.63 -7.52 9.79
N LEU A 16 4.50 -8.43 9.34
CA LEU A 16 4.22 -9.29 8.19
C LEU A 16 3.40 -10.54 8.56
N GLN A 17 3.28 -10.89 9.85
CA GLN A 17 2.55 -12.09 10.27
C GLN A 17 1.03 -11.96 10.09
N THR A 18 0.52 -10.73 10.09
CA THR A 18 -0.90 -10.40 9.92
C THR A 18 -1.13 -9.48 8.72
N ALA A 19 -0.24 -9.52 7.73
CA ALA A 19 -0.36 -8.69 6.54
C ALA A 19 -1.61 -9.08 5.72
N PRO A 20 -2.33 -8.11 5.12
CA PRO A 20 -3.41 -8.40 4.19
C PRO A 20 -2.91 -9.24 3.01
N VAL A 21 -3.65 -10.31 2.68
CA VAL A 21 -3.35 -11.16 1.53
C VAL A 21 -4.29 -10.79 0.38
N THR A 22 -3.72 -10.46 -0.78
CA THR A 22 -4.48 -10.29 -2.02
C THR A 22 -4.62 -11.64 -2.71
N THR A 23 -5.83 -11.98 -3.17
CA THR A 23 -6.05 -13.17 -3.99
C THR A 23 -6.12 -12.82 -5.47
N LEU A 24 -6.15 -13.84 -6.34
CA LEU A 24 -6.37 -13.64 -7.78
C LEU A 24 -7.86 -13.49 -8.15
N HIS A 25 -8.75 -13.33 -7.17
CA HIS A 25 -10.14 -12.99 -7.47
C HIS A 25 -10.20 -11.62 -8.18
N PRO A 26 -11.00 -11.48 -9.26
CA PRO A 26 -11.05 -10.24 -10.04
C PRO A 26 -11.32 -8.98 -9.20
N LYS A 27 -12.14 -9.12 -8.15
CA LYS A 27 -12.47 -8.02 -7.21
C LYS A 27 -11.24 -7.55 -6.42
N ASP A 28 -10.39 -8.46 -5.97
CA ASP A 28 -9.21 -8.15 -5.18
C ASP A 28 -8.14 -7.49 -6.06
N VAL A 29 -7.93 -8.04 -7.25
CA VAL A 29 -7.04 -7.45 -8.27
C VAL A 29 -7.48 -6.02 -8.61
N TRP A 30 -8.77 -5.82 -8.88
CA TRP A 30 -9.31 -4.49 -9.18
C TRP A 30 -9.12 -3.50 -8.02
N SER A 31 -9.28 -3.97 -6.77
CA SER A 31 -9.07 -3.15 -5.57
C SER A 31 -7.62 -2.68 -5.44
N CYS A 32 -6.64 -3.56 -5.69
CA CYS A 32 -5.22 -3.21 -5.70
C CYS A 32 -4.87 -2.21 -6.81
N LEU A 33 -5.49 -2.36 -7.99
CA LEU A 33 -5.24 -1.46 -9.11
C LEU A 33 -5.81 -0.05 -8.89
N ARG A 34 -6.79 0.12 -8.00
CA ARG A 34 -7.42 1.43 -7.74
C ARG A 34 -6.54 2.38 -6.92
N LEU A 35 -5.70 1.85 -6.04
CA LEU A 35 -4.82 2.60 -5.14
C LEU A 35 -3.45 2.84 -5.80
N LYS A 36 -2.93 4.07 -5.73
CA LYS A 36 -1.83 4.51 -6.60
C LYS A 36 -0.68 5.21 -5.89
N LEU A 37 -0.97 5.99 -4.85
CA LEU A 37 0.04 6.82 -4.18
C LEU A 37 -0.05 6.62 -2.67
N TRP A 38 1.08 6.42 -2.00
CA TRP A 38 1.14 6.46 -0.54
C TRP A 38 1.22 7.92 -0.07
N ASP A 39 0.36 8.31 0.87
CA ASP A 39 0.41 9.62 1.52
C ASP A 39 1.00 9.49 2.93
N GLU A 40 2.14 10.15 3.17
CA GLU A 40 2.84 10.12 4.45
C GLU A 40 2.11 10.87 5.56
N VAL A 41 1.31 11.89 5.22
CA VAL A 41 0.59 12.69 6.22
C VAL A 41 -0.59 11.91 6.78
N GLU A 42 -1.42 11.36 5.90
CA GLU A 42 -2.60 10.57 6.28
C GLU A 42 -2.28 9.08 6.53
N ARG A 43 -1.04 8.65 6.27
CA ARG A 43 -0.54 7.27 6.40
C ARG A 43 -1.46 6.25 5.72
N ARG A 44 -1.89 6.55 4.50
CA ARG A 44 -2.76 5.68 3.70
C ARG A 44 -2.47 5.78 2.21
N MET A 45 -2.94 4.77 1.49
CA MET A 45 -2.96 4.80 0.03
C MET A 45 -4.10 5.68 -0.50
N LEU A 46 -3.81 6.48 -1.51
CA LEU A 46 -4.75 7.35 -2.21
C LEU A 46 -4.98 6.89 -3.66
N THR A 47 -6.17 7.16 -4.16
CA THR A 47 -6.48 7.17 -5.59
C THR A 47 -5.93 8.44 -6.26
N TRP A 48 -5.85 8.47 -7.59
CA TRP A 48 -5.44 9.68 -8.32
C TRP A 48 -6.36 10.88 -8.13
N ARG A 49 -7.62 10.66 -7.76
CA ARG A 49 -8.57 11.74 -7.47
C ARG A 49 -8.25 12.37 -6.11
N GLU A 50 -8.15 11.54 -5.07
CA GLU A 50 -7.80 11.99 -3.71
C GLU A 50 -6.42 12.64 -3.68
N ALA A 51 -5.42 12.09 -4.38
CA ALA A 51 -4.09 12.69 -4.44
C ALA A 51 -4.12 14.10 -5.06
N ARG A 52 -4.94 14.33 -6.09
CA ARG A 52 -5.12 15.67 -6.70
C ARG A 52 -5.79 16.64 -5.74
N GLU A 53 -6.80 16.18 -5.00
CA GLU A 53 -7.47 16.98 -3.98
C GLU A 53 -6.52 17.34 -2.84
N ALA A 54 -5.74 16.38 -2.34
CA ALA A 54 -4.74 16.59 -1.30
C ALA A 54 -3.64 17.57 -1.75
N MET A 55 -3.12 17.43 -2.97
CA MET A 55 -2.12 18.36 -3.53
C MET A 55 -2.66 19.78 -3.67
N ARG A 56 -3.92 19.94 -4.10
CA ARG A 56 -4.57 21.26 -4.20
C ARG A 56 -4.79 21.88 -2.82
N ALA A 57 -5.28 21.10 -1.86
CA ALA A 57 -5.49 21.57 -0.49
C ALA A 57 -4.17 22.04 0.14
N ARG A 58 -3.07 21.31 -0.08
CA ARG A 58 -1.72 21.67 0.38
C ARG A 58 -1.13 22.89 -0.33
N ALA A 59 -1.47 23.11 -1.60
CA ALA A 59 -1.00 24.29 -2.35
C ALA A 59 -1.73 25.59 -1.95
N LEU A 60 -2.89 25.49 -1.29
CA LEU A 60 -3.70 26.61 -0.82
C LEU A 60 -3.48 26.93 0.66
N ALA A 61 -2.72 26.09 1.37
CA ALA A 61 -2.35 26.25 2.79
C ALA A 61 -0.95 26.87 2.91
#